data_AF-A0A955GXE6-F1
#
_entry.id   AF-A0A955GXE6-F1
#
_cell.length_a   1.000
_cell.length_b   1.000
_cell.length_c   1.000
_cell.angle_alpha   90.00
_cell.angle_beta   90.00
_cell.angle_gamma   90.00
#
_symmetry.space_group_name_H-M   'P 1'
#
loop_
_entity.id
_entity.type
_entity.pdbx_description
1 polymer ?
#
loop_
_entity_poly.entity_id
_entity_poly.type
_entity_poly.pdbx_seq_one_letter_code
_entity_poly.pdbx_strand_id
1 'polypeptide(L)'
;MTLYDPDKITFFAKTDARGQNIPFGIRAKDRQRHMYVVGKTGMGKSTLLENMAAQDIQNGEGMAFIDPHGSAAETLLEYVPEHRVKDVVYFAPFDLEHPISFNVMEDVGPDKRHLVVSGLMSTFKKIWVDAWSARMEYILTNALLVLIEYPDTTLLSVNRLFADKAYRKKVVEACQDPAVKSFWVDEFANYTDRFTADALPAIQNKIGQFTGNPLIRNIIGQPHSSFDIRELMDNQKIIIMNLSKGLIGETNANLLGSMLTTRIYLAAMSRADIPVEQMKKMPNFYFYVDEFQSFANATFANILSEARKYHLNL
;
A
#
# COMPACT_ATOMS: atom_id res chain seq x y z
N MET A 1 -6.63 -25.58 -9.17
CA MET A 1 -5.41 -24.78 -9.33
C MET A 1 -4.77 -25.13 -10.65
N THR A 2 -4.83 -24.22 -11.62
CA THR A 2 -4.03 -24.30 -12.85
C THR A 2 -2.56 -24.20 -12.45
N LEU A 3 -1.75 -25.18 -12.85
CA LEU A 3 -0.30 -25.16 -12.63
C LEU A 3 0.30 -23.92 -13.29
N TYR A 4 1.27 -23.27 -12.63
CA TYR A 4 2.00 -22.14 -13.20
C TYR A 4 2.67 -22.54 -14.52
N ASP A 5 2.27 -21.89 -15.61
CA ASP A 5 2.88 -22.04 -16.91
C ASP A 5 3.80 -20.84 -17.18
N PRO A 6 5.14 -21.03 -17.18
CA PRO A 6 6.10 -19.96 -17.40
C PRO A 6 6.06 -19.38 -18.83
N ASP A 7 5.51 -20.12 -19.79
CA ASP A 7 5.43 -19.74 -21.19
C ASP A 7 4.05 -19.18 -21.59
N LYS A 8 3.08 -19.18 -20.68
CA LYS A 8 1.78 -18.50 -20.85
C LYS A 8 2.00 -17.04 -21.22
N ILE A 9 1.32 -16.59 -22.27
CA ILE A 9 1.46 -15.24 -22.83
C ILE A 9 0.29 -14.37 -22.40
N THR A 10 0.57 -13.19 -21.87
CA THR A 10 -0.39 -12.10 -21.72
C THR A 10 -0.26 -11.20 -22.93
N PHE A 11 -1.29 -11.14 -23.77
CA PHE A 11 -1.26 -10.42 -25.05
C PHE A 11 -1.60 -8.94 -24.84
N PHE A 12 -0.88 -8.02 -25.46
CA PHE A 12 -1.18 -6.58 -25.35
C PHE A 12 -0.96 -5.81 -26.66
N ALA A 13 -0.52 -6.50 -27.72
CA ALA A 13 -0.30 -5.87 -29.02
C ALA A 13 -0.50 -6.87 -30.16
N LYS A 14 -0.40 -6.36 -31.39
CA LYS A 14 -0.23 -7.17 -32.62
C LYS A 14 1.01 -6.65 -33.34
N THR A 15 1.87 -7.54 -33.81
CA THR A 15 2.97 -7.15 -34.71
C THR A 15 2.40 -6.93 -36.11
N ASP A 16 2.99 -6.06 -36.91
CA ASP A 16 2.65 -5.84 -38.33
C ASP A 16 3.79 -6.23 -39.29
N ALA A 17 4.79 -6.96 -38.77
CA ALA A 17 6.00 -7.32 -39.51
C ALA A 17 5.64 -8.06 -40.82
N ARG A 18 6.08 -7.48 -41.95
CA ARG A 18 5.84 -8.02 -43.31
C ARG A 18 4.36 -8.21 -43.63
N GLY A 19 3.48 -7.37 -43.09
CA GLY A 19 2.03 -7.42 -43.34
C GLY A 19 1.32 -8.57 -42.62
N GLN A 20 1.99 -9.27 -41.70
CA GLN A 20 1.37 -10.30 -40.88
C GLN A 20 0.99 -9.72 -39.52
N ASN A 21 -0.30 -9.79 -39.20
CA ASN A 21 -0.85 -9.37 -37.92
C ASN A 21 -0.84 -10.54 -36.92
N ILE A 22 0.23 -10.66 -36.14
CA ILE A 22 0.40 -11.75 -35.16
C ILE A 22 0.22 -11.20 -33.74
N PRO A 23 -0.58 -11.84 -32.88
CA PRO A 23 -0.68 -11.46 -31.47
C PRO A 23 0.69 -11.42 -30.79
N PHE A 24 0.94 -10.33 -30.06
CA PHE A 24 2.18 -10.08 -29.34
C PHE A 24 1.89 -9.84 -27.86
N GLY A 25 2.77 -10.34 -27.01
CA GLY A 25 2.59 -10.29 -25.57
C GLY A 25 3.88 -10.62 -24.83
N ILE A 26 3.75 -10.74 -23.52
CA ILE A 26 4.85 -11.06 -22.60
C ILE A 26 4.57 -12.39 -21.92
N ARG A 27 5.60 -13.23 -21.77
CA ARG A 27 5.48 -14.52 -21.08
C ARG A 27 5.43 -14.32 -19.57
N ALA A 28 4.75 -15.23 -18.87
CA ALA A 28 4.63 -15.18 -17.41
C ALA A 28 5.98 -15.14 -16.69
N LYS A 29 6.99 -15.87 -17.17
CA LYS A 29 8.37 -15.82 -16.61
C LYS A 29 9.09 -14.49 -16.82
N ASP A 30 8.75 -13.77 -17.88
CA ASP A 30 9.33 -12.47 -18.20
C ASP A 30 8.67 -11.37 -17.37
N ARG A 31 7.35 -11.48 -17.13
CA ARG A 31 6.60 -10.60 -16.22
C ARG A 31 7.11 -10.61 -14.77
N GLN A 32 7.77 -11.70 -14.35
CA GLN A 32 8.42 -11.74 -13.02
C GLN A 32 9.57 -10.75 -12.86
N ARG A 33 10.04 -10.14 -13.95
CA ARG A 33 11.10 -9.12 -13.92
C ARG A 33 10.56 -7.70 -13.85
N HIS A 34 9.27 -7.56 -13.55
CA HIS A 34 8.51 -6.31 -13.61
C HIS A 34 8.39 -5.76 -15.04
N MET A 35 7.46 -4.82 -15.24
CA MET A 35 7.24 -4.17 -16.52
C MET A 35 7.06 -2.67 -16.32
N TYR A 36 7.82 -1.87 -17.07
CA TYR A 36 7.70 -0.41 -17.05
C TYR A 36 7.15 0.09 -18.39
N VAL A 37 5.99 0.74 -18.35
CA VAL A 37 5.27 1.24 -19.53
C VAL A 37 5.41 2.75 -19.61
N VAL A 38 6.04 3.24 -20.68
CA VAL A 38 6.33 4.68 -20.86
C VAL A 38 5.62 5.21 -22.09
N GLY A 39 4.98 6.37 -21.94
CA GLY A 39 4.25 7.04 -23.01
C GLY A 39 3.61 8.34 -22.53
N LYS A 40 3.47 9.30 -23.44
CA LYS A 40 2.75 10.56 -23.16
C LYS A 40 1.26 10.26 -22.87
N THR A 41 0.57 11.21 -22.26
CA THR A 41 -0.89 11.15 -22.09
C THR A 41 -1.57 10.91 -23.44
N GLY A 42 -2.59 10.05 -23.46
CA GLY A 42 -3.33 9.69 -24.67
C GLY A 42 -2.68 8.62 -25.56
N MET A 43 -1.50 8.08 -25.19
CA MET A 43 -0.81 7.03 -25.97
C MET A 43 -1.29 5.59 -25.66
N GLY A 44 -2.37 5.43 -24.88
CA GLY A 44 -2.96 4.11 -24.58
C GLY A 44 -2.29 3.32 -23.47
N LYS A 45 -1.52 3.97 -22.57
CA LYS A 45 -0.89 3.29 -21.41
C LYS A 45 -1.91 2.58 -20.52
N SER A 46 -2.93 3.30 -20.06
CA SER A 46 -3.97 2.76 -19.17
C SER A 46 -4.70 1.61 -19.86
N THR A 47 -5.07 1.77 -21.14
CA THR A 47 -5.67 0.70 -21.95
C THR A 47 -4.78 -0.54 -22.04
N LEU A 48 -3.46 -0.38 -22.18
CA LEU A 48 -2.54 -1.52 -22.16
C LEU A 48 -2.57 -2.25 -20.81
N LEU A 49 -2.49 -1.51 -19.69
CA LEU A 49 -2.53 -2.09 -18.34
C LEU A 49 -3.88 -2.75 -18.05
N GLU A 50 -4.99 -2.11 -18.41
CA GLU A 50 -6.35 -2.64 -18.30
C GLU A 50 -6.51 -3.96 -19.05
N ASN A 51 -6.06 -4.04 -20.31
CA ASN A 51 -6.14 -5.27 -21.10
C ASN A 51 -5.33 -6.42 -20.49
N MET A 52 -4.16 -6.11 -19.90
CA MET A 52 -3.35 -7.13 -19.22
C MET A 52 -4.01 -7.59 -17.90
N ALA A 53 -4.51 -6.65 -17.10
CA ALA A 53 -5.21 -6.95 -15.85
C ALA A 53 -6.52 -7.73 -16.08
N ALA A 54 -7.31 -7.37 -17.10
CA ALA A 54 -8.52 -8.09 -17.49
C ALA A 54 -8.21 -9.55 -17.87
N GLN A 55 -7.15 -9.78 -18.64
CA GLN A 55 -6.69 -11.14 -18.94
C GLN A 55 -6.30 -11.90 -17.68
N ASP A 56 -5.60 -11.28 -16.74
CA ASP A 56 -5.22 -11.94 -15.48
C ASP A 56 -6.46 -12.32 -14.64
N ILE A 57 -7.44 -11.42 -14.52
CA ILE A 57 -8.72 -11.66 -13.85
C ILE A 57 -9.42 -12.88 -14.49
N GLN A 58 -9.59 -12.87 -15.81
CA GLN A 58 -10.26 -13.94 -16.56
C GLN A 58 -9.51 -15.28 -16.50
N ASN A 59 -8.18 -15.22 -16.40
CA ASN A 59 -7.32 -16.38 -16.30
C ASN A 59 -7.24 -16.98 -14.89
N GLY A 60 -7.91 -16.37 -13.90
CA GLY A 60 -7.89 -16.82 -12.51
C GLY A 60 -6.59 -16.47 -11.76
N GLU A 61 -5.84 -15.47 -12.24
CA GLU A 61 -4.65 -14.99 -11.54
C GLU A 61 -5.04 -14.06 -10.38
N GLY A 62 -4.16 -13.95 -9.39
CA GLY A 62 -4.28 -12.95 -8.32
C GLY A 62 -3.66 -11.63 -8.76
N MET A 63 -4.35 -10.52 -8.49
CA MET A 63 -3.84 -9.22 -8.91
C MET A 63 -4.33 -8.06 -8.02
N ALA A 64 -3.56 -6.98 -8.04
CA ALA A 64 -3.87 -5.68 -7.43
C ALA A 64 -3.82 -4.58 -8.50
N PHE A 65 -4.78 -3.64 -8.52
CA PHE A 65 -4.78 -2.49 -9.45
C PHE A 65 -4.96 -1.19 -8.68
N ILE A 66 -4.04 -0.24 -8.82
CA ILE A 66 -4.23 1.14 -8.33
C ILE A 66 -4.62 2.03 -9.49
N ASP A 67 -5.78 2.69 -9.36
CA ASP A 67 -6.30 3.64 -10.33
C ASP A 67 -6.52 5.03 -9.67
N PRO A 68 -5.74 6.07 -10.05
CA PRO A 68 -5.94 7.44 -9.57
C PRO A 68 -7.08 8.20 -10.26
N HIS A 69 -7.72 7.63 -11.29
CA HIS A 69 -8.77 8.28 -12.09
C HIS A 69 -10.14 7.65 -11.84
N GLY A 70 -10.18 6.33 -11.67
CA GLY A 70 -11.36 5.53 -11.34
C GLY A 70 -12.00 4.83 -12.53
N SER A 71 -11.74 5.28 -13.76
CA SER A 71 -12.33 4.66 -14.96
C SER A 71 -11.80 3.25 -15.22
N ALA A 72 -10.52 3.00 -14.96
CA ALA A 72 -9.92 1.68 -15.16
C ALA A 72 -10.44 0.70 -14.09
N ALA A 73 -10.62 1.17 -12.86
CA ALA A 73 -11.19 0.39 -11.77
C ALA A 73 -12.61 -0.12 -12.11
N GLU A 74 -13.50 0.77 -12.57
CA GLU A 74 -14.86 0.39 -12.99
C GLU A 74 -14.83 -0.57 -14.18
N THR A 75 -13.99 -0.28 -15.18
CA THR A 75 -13.84 -1.14 -16.37
C THR A 75 -13.40 -2.56 -15.98
N LEU A 76 -12.45 -2.70 -15.05
CA LEU A 76 -11.95 -4.01 -14.61
C LEU A 76 -13.00 -4.83 -13.86
N LEU A 77 -13.94 -4.20 -13.15
CA LEU A 77 -15.05 -4.90 -12.50
C LEU A 77 -15.94 -5.62 -13.53
N GLU A 78 -16.12 -5.05 -14.72
CA GLU A 78 -16.90 -5.69 -15.81
C GLU A 78 -16.25 -6.97 -16.34
N TYR A 79 -14.93 -7.13 -16.17
CA TYR A 79 -14.19 -8.31 -16.60
C TYR A 79 -14.11 -9.42 -15.54
N VAL A 80 -14.63 -9.17 -14.33
CA VAL A 80 -14.67 -10.18 -13.27
C VAL A 80 -15.73 -11.24 -13.61
N PRO A 81 -15.34 -12.52 -13.81
CA PRO A 81 -16.31 -13.56 -14.10
C PRO A 81 -17.17 -13.86 -12.87
N GLU A 82 -18.43 -14.26 -13.08
CA GLU A 82 -19.42 -14.46 -12.00
C GLU A 82 -18.91 -15.34 -10.85
N HIS A 83 -18.17 -16.41 -11.16
CA HIS A 83 -17.64 -17.34 -10.16
C HIS A 83 -16.53 -16.74 -9.27
N ARG A 84 -16.00 -15.56 -9.62
CA ARG A 84 -14.92 -14.85 -8.90
C ARG A 84 -15.36 -13.57 -8.21
N VAL A 85 -16.64 -13.19 -8.29
CA VAL A 85 -17.15 -11.96 -7.65
C VAL A 85 -16.82 -11.92 -6.15
N LYS A 86 -16.86 -13.08 -5.47
CA LYS A 86 -16.51 -13.21 -4.04
C LYS A 86 -15.01 -13.10 -3.73
N ASP A 87 -14.17 -13.12 -4.75
CA ASP A 87 -12.72 -12.96 -4.61
C ASP A 87 -12.28 -11.50 -4.74
N VAL A 88 -13.21 -10.58 -5.02
CA VAL A 88 -12.90 -9.16 -5.27
C VAL A 88 -13.01 -8.35 -4.00
N VAL A 89 -11.93 -7.63 -3.69
CA VAL A 89 -11.94 -6.49 -2.77
C VAL A 89 -11.95 -5.22 -3.60
N TYR A 90 -13.05 -4.48 -3.58
CA TYR A 90 -13.18 -3.19 -4.25
C TYR A 90 -12.95 -2.05 -3.26
N PHE A 91 -11.71 -1.56 -3.18
CA PHE A 91 -11.33 -0.50 -2.26
C PHE A 91 -11.63 0.88 -2.87
N ALA A 92 -12.76 1.45 -2.48
CA ALA A 92 -13.22 2.77 -2.91
C ALA A 92 -13.45 3.68 -1.69
N PRO A 93 -12.50 4.56 -1.33
CA PRO A 93 -12.61 5.40 -0.12
C PRO A 93 -13.79 6.37 -0.09
N PHE A 94 -14.38 6.64 -1.26
CA PHE A 94 -15.54 7.50 -1.41
C PHE A 94 -16.87 6.76 -1.22
N ASP A 95 -16.86 5.42 -1.12
CA ASP A 95 -18.04 4.64 -0.74
C ASP A 95 -18.27 4.75 0.77
N LEU A 96 -19.23 5.61 1.14
CA LEU A 96 -19.61 5.84 2.52
C LEU A 96 -20.66 4.85 3.04
N GLU A 97 -21.35 4.14 2.14
CA GLU A 97 -22.36 3.16 2.53
C GLU A 97 -21.70 1.84 2.95
N HIS A 98 -20.61 1.48 2.26
CA HIS A 98 -19.85 0.25 2.52
C HIS A 98 -18.34 0.53 2.70
N PRO A 99 -17.94 1.29 3.74
CA PRO A 99 -16.55 1.67 3.92
C PRO A 99 -15.67 0.44 4.24
N ILE A 100 -14.65 0.23 3.42
CA ILE A 100 -13.63 -0.80 3.64
C ILE A 100 -12.57 -0.27 4.61
N SER A 101 -12.37 -0.97 5.71
CA SER A 101 -11.35 -0.61 6.70
C SER A 101 -9.95 -1.01 6.25
N PHE A 102 -8.98 -0.12 6.45
CA PHE A 102 -7.58 -0.35 6.15
C PHE A 102 -6.70 0.34 7.18
N ASN A 103 -6.13 -0.44 8.09
CA ASN A 103 -5.20 0.05 9.09
C ASN A 103 -3.75 -0.26 8.72
N VAL A 104 -3.04 0.75 8.22
CA VAL A 104 -1.62 0.62 7.94
C VAL A 104 -0.78 0.34 9.20
N MET A 105 -1.24 0.76 10.38
CA MET A 105 -0.58 0.57 11.68
C MET A 105 -0.84 -0.81 12.30
N GLU A 106 -1.60 -1.67 11.63
CA GLU A 106 -1.85 -3.02 12.10
C GLU A 106 -0.53 -3.82 12.17
N ASP A 107 -0.28 -4.45 13.33
CA ASP A 107 1.00 -5.07 13.63
C ASP A 107 1.34 -6.18 12.63
N VAL A 108 2.55 -6.10 12.08
CA VAL A 108 3.12 -7.04 11.09
C VAL A 108 4.19 -7.94 11.70
N GLY A 109 4.34 -7.88 13.02
CA GLY A 109 5.38 -8.55 13.79
C GLY A 109 6.62 -7.67 13.99
N PRO A 110 7.40 -7.90 15.06
CA PRO A 110 8.50 -7.04 15.49
C PRO A 110 9.50 -6.71 14.38
N ASP A 111 9.87 -7.72 13.59
CA ASP A 111 10.89 -7.61 12.55
C ASP A 111 10.47 -6.75 11.34
N LYS A 112 9.18 -6.41 11.21
CA LYS A 112 8.64 -5.67 10.05
C LYS A 112 8.05 -4.31 10.40
N ARG A 113 7.88 -4.00 11.68
CA ARG A 113 7.34 -2.71 12.15
C ARG A 113 8.10 -1.51 11.59
N HIS A 114 9.42 -1.58 11.57
CA HIS A 114 10.27 -0.52 11.03
C HIS A 114 10.02 -0.24 9.54
N LEU A 115 9.64 -1.25 8.75
CA LEU A 115 9.30 -1.08 7.34
C LEU A 115 7.96 -0.36 7.15
N VAL A 116 6.97 -0.66 8.00
CA VAL A 116 5.69 0.08 8.02
C VAL A 116 5.95 1.55 8.33
N VAL A 117 6.70 1.82 9.39
CA VAL A 117 7.05 3.19 9.79
C VAL A 117 7.84 3.89 8.68
N SER A 118 8.85 3.24 8.10
CA SER A 118 9.63 3.80 6.99
C SER A 118 8.76 4.15 5.78
N GLY A 119 7.84 3.26 5.38
CA GLY A 119 6.91 3.51 4.28
C GLY A 119 5.96 4.68 4.55
N LEU A 120 5.47 4.81 5.79
CA LEU A 120 4.67 5.97 6.22
C LEU A 120 5.48 7.26 6.18
N MET A 121 6.68 7.26 6.73
CA MET A 121 7.56 8.43 6.75
C MET A 121 7.96 8.86 5.34
N SER A 122 8.25 7.92 4.44
CA SER A 122 8.51 8.23 3.02
C SER A 122 7.29 8.84 2.34
N THR A 123 6.09 8.39 2.68
CA THR A 123 4.83 8.92 2.13
C THR A 123 4.59 10.34 2.63
N PHE A 124 4.72 10.56 3.94
CA PHE A 124 4.56 11.87 4.55
C PHE A 124 5.58 12.90 4.02
N LYS A 125 6.84 12.51 3.88
CA LYS A 125 7.88 13.35 3.30
C LYS A 125 7.57 13.74 1.85
N LYS A 126 7.00 12.83 1.06
CA LYS A 126 6.56 13.12 -0.32
C LYS A 126 5.37 14.08 -0.37
N ILE A 127 4.41 13.95 0.55
CA ILE A 127 3.23 14.82 0.59
C ILE A 127 3.60 16.24 1.03
N TRP A 128 4.56 16.39 1.95
CA TRP A 128 4.91 17.67 2.55
C TRP A 128 6.35 18.11 2.30
N VAL A 129 6.87 17.94 1.07
CA VAL A 129 8.28 18.20 0.71
C VAL A 129 8.79 19.55 1.25
N ASP A 130 8.02 20.63 1.07
CA ASP A 130 8.43 21.99 1.45
C ASP A 130 8.20 22.33 2.93
N ALA A 131 7.51 21.46 3.66
CA ALA A 131 7.09 21.69 5.05
C ALA A 131 7.44 20.50 5.95
N TRP A 132 8.53 19.81 5.65
CA TRP A 132 9.05 18.67 6.38
C TRP A 132 10.38 19.01 7.05
N SER A 133 10.55 18.64 8.32
CA SER A 133 11.78 18.92 9.06
C SER A 133 12.34 17.66 9.72
N ALA A 134 13.66 17.60 9.88
CA ALA A 134 14.33 16.48 10.55
C ALA A 134 13.79 16.26 11.98
N ARG A 135 13.43 17.34 12.68
CA ARG A 135 12.84 17.28 14.02
C ARG A 135 11.45 16.63 13.99
N MET A 136 10.59 17.03 13.06
CA MET A 136 9.28 16.42 12.87
C MET A 136 9.40 14.94 12.53
N GLU A 137 10.31 14.61 11.62
CA GLU A 137 10.60 13.23 11.22
C GLU A 137 11.01 12.38 12.41
N TYR A 138 11.92 12.89 13.25
CA TYR A 138 12.39 12.18 14.44
C TYR A 138 11.26 11.93 15.47
N ILE A 139 10.48 12.95 15.81
CA ILE A 139 9.38 12.82 16.79
C ILE A 139 8.28 11.90 16.25
N LEU A 140 7.88 12.07 14.98
CA LEU A 140 6.81 11.26 14.39
C LEU A 140 7.24 9.80 14.22
N THR A 141 8.51 9.54 13.87
CA THR A 141 9.03 8.16 13.78
C THR A 141 8.88 7.44 15.13
N ASN A 142 9.31 8.07 16.23
CA ASN A 142 9.17 7.48 17.57
C ASN A 142 7.70 7.34 18.01
N ALA A 143 6.82 8.24 17.57
CA ALA A 143 5.37 8.10 17.79
C ALA A 143 4.79 6.89 17.05
N LEU A 144 5.13 6.70 15.78
CA LEU A 144 4.65 5.55 15.03
C LEU A 144 5.24 4.24 15.57
N LEU A 145 6.52 4.23 15.93
CA LEU A 145 7.19 3.05 16.49
C LEU A 145 6.60 2.61 17.84
N VAL A 146 6.27 3.55 18.73
CA VAL A 146 5.65 3.15 20.01
C VAL A 146 4.19 2.71 19.83
N LEU A 147 3.47 3.33 18.89
CA LEU A 147 2.06 3.03 18.64
C LEU A 147 1.87 1.67 17.98
N ILE A 148 2.71 1.31 16.99
CA ILE A 148 2.58 0.06 16.25
C ILE A 148 2.76 -1.19 17.13
N GLU A 149 3.40 -1.06 18.30
CA GLU A 149 3.48 -2.16 19.29
C GLU A 149 2.27 -2.23 20.21
N TYR A 150 1.50 -1.15 20.32
CA TYR A 150 0.35 -1.07 21.20
C TYR A 150 -0.90 -1.56 20.45
N PRO A 151 -1.73 -2.42 21.08
CA PRO A 151 -2.90 -3.00 20.43
C PRO A 151 -3.90 -1.92 20.02
N ASP A 152 -4.60 -2.20 18.91
CA ASP A 152 -5.73 -1.42 18.39
C ASP A 152 -5.40 0.06 18.11
N THR A 153 -4.13 0.37 17.85
CA THR A 153 -3.74 1.72 17.44
C THR A 153 -3.96 1.96 15.95
N THR A 154 -4.14 3.22 15.64
CA THR A 154 -4.37 3.73 14.29
C THR A 154 -3.62 5.04 14.12
N LEU A 155 -3.62 5.62 12.92
CA LEU A 155 -3.05 6.95 12.71
C LEU A 155 -3.72 8.04 13.55
N LEU A 156 -4.99 7.84 13.95
CA LEU A 156 -5.67 8.75 14.89
C LEU A 156 -4.99 8.78 16.27
N SER A 157 -4.33 7.69 16.64
CA SER A 157 -3.69 7.53 17.95
C SER A 157 -2.49 8.44 18.12
N VAL A 158 -1.87 8.92 17.03
CA VAL A 158 -0.74 9.88 17.07
C VAL A 158 -1.14 11.17 17.80
N ASN A 159 -2.29 11.76 17.44
CA ASN A 159 -2.74 12.98 18.08
C ASN A 159 -3.06 12.76 19.56
N ARG A 160 -3.64 11.60 19.90
CA ARG A 160 -3.92 11.22 21.28
C ARG A 160 -2.65 10.99 22.09
N LEU A 161 -1.62 10.36 21.52
CA LEU A 161 -0.32 10.14 22.14
C LEU A 161 0.35 11.46 22.56
N PHE A 162 0.24 12.49 21.74
CA PHE A 162 0.80 13.80 22.04
C PHE A 162 -0.03 14.58 23.08
N ALA A 163 -1.36 14.52 23.00
CA ALA A 163 -2.25 15.31 23.84
C ALA A 163 -2.54 14.70 25.23
N ASP A 164 -2.72 13.38 25.32
CA ASP A 164 -3.14 12.68 26.53
C ASP A 164 -1.95 12.02 27.22
N LYS A 165 -1.47 12.65 28.31
CA LYS A 165 -0.33 12.14 29.11
C LYS A 165 -0.60 10.75 29.71
N ALA A 166 -1.85 10.44 30.09
CA ALA A 166 -2.20 9.16 30.69
C ALA A 166 -2.23 8.05 29.65
N TYR A 167 -2.78 8.32 28.45
CA TYR A 167 -2.70 7.40 27.32
C TYR A 167 -1.25 7.16 26.89
N ARG A 168 -0.45 8.22 26.76
CA ARG A 168 0.97 8.10 26.44
C ARG A 168 1.71 7.22 27.43
N LYS A 169 1.48 7.40 28.74
CA LYS A 169 2.10 6.56 29.77
C LYS A 169 1.79 5.07 29.55
N LYS A 170 0.52 4.72 29.29
CA LYS A 170 0.12 3.33 29.01
C LYS A 170 0.81 2.75 27.77
N VAL A 171 0.85 3.52 26.68
CA VAL A 171 1.49 3.10 25.42
C VAL A 171 2.99 2.86 25.61
N VAL A 172 3.68 3.78 26.29
CA VAL A 172 5.13 3.68 26.55
C VAL A 172 5.47 2.56 27.53
N GLU A 173 4.61 2.30 28.53
CA GLU A 173 4.80 1.18 29.47
C GLU A 173 4.75 -0.18 28.77
N ALA A 174 3.85 -0.33 27.78
CA ALA A 174 3.69 -1.55 26.99
C ALA A 174 4.78 -1.76 25.92
N CYS A 175 5.52 -0.71 25.55
CA CYS A 175 6.58 -0.77 24.55
C CYS A 175 7.74 -1.69 25.01
N GLN A 176 8.14 -2.58 24.11
CA GLN A 176 9.18 -3.58 24.32
C GLN A 176 10.55 -3.11 23.80
N ASP A 177 10.58 -2.26 22.78
CA ASP A 177 11.82 -1.70 22.24
C ASP A 177 12.48 -0.71 23.23
N PRO A 178 13.68 -1.01 23.77
CA PRO A 178 14.35 -0.16 24.75
C PRO A 178 14.73 1.22 24.21
N ALA A 179 15.08 1.34 22.92
CA ALA A 179 15.49 2.60 22.32
C ALA A 179 14.30 3.53 22.12
N VAL A 180 13.18 3.00 21.63
CA VAL A 180 11.91 3.76 21.52
C VAL A 180 11.44 4.19 22.90
N LYS A 181 11.51 3.28 23.89
CA LYS A 181 11.12 3.59 25.27
C LYS A 181 12.00 4.68 25.89
N SER A 182 13.31 4.63 25.67
CA SER A 182 14.26 5.65 26.16
C SER A 182 13.98 7.03 25.57
N PHE A 183 13.63 7.13 24.28
CA PHE A 183 13.17 8.40 23.70
C PHE A 183 11.99 8.99 24.50
N TRP A 184 11.00 8.18 24.86
CA TRP A 184 9.83 8.68 25.57
C TRP A 184 10.07 9.03 27.04
N VAL A 185 10.92 8.25 27.73
CA VAL A 185 11.16 8.38 29.17
C VAL A 185 12.29 9.36 29.49
N ASP A 186 13.36 9.38 28.68
CA ASP A 186 14.58 10.12 28.97
C ASP A 186 14.71 11.40 28.13
N GLU A 187 14.18 11.41 26.90
CA GLU A 187 14.31 12.56 26.02
C GLU A 187 13.03 13.42 26.01
N PHE A 188 11.92 12.85 25.54
CA PHE A 188 10.65 13.56 25.40
C PHE A 188 10.08 14.05 26.73
N ALA A 189 10.26 13.29 27.82
CA ALA A 189 9.85 13.71 29.15
C ALA A 189 10.62 14.93 29.67
N ASN A 190 11.85 15.14 29.18
CA ASN A 190 12.71 16.27 29.52
C ASN A 190 12.54 17.45 28.56
N TYR A 191 11.75 17.32 27.51
CA TYR A 191 11.39 18.46 26.67
C TYR A 191 10.62 19.50 27.47
N THR A 192 11.04 20.76 27.35
CA THR A 192 10.31 21.87 27.96
C THR A 192 8.91 21.98 27.36
N ASP A 193 7.94 22.43 28.17
CA ASP A 193 6.57 22.69 27.68
C ASP A 193 6.59 23.62 26.45
N ARG A 194 7.50 24.61 26.44
CA ARG A 194 7.72 25.50 25.30
C ARG A 194 8.19 24.76 24.04
N PHE A 195 9.11 23.81 24.18
CA PHE A 195 9.59 23.02 23.04
C PHE A 195 8.47 22.14 22.47
N THR A 196 7.71 21.47 23.34
CA THR A 196 6.59 20.63 22.89
C THR A 196 5.49 21.46 22.23
N ALA A 197 5.18 22.64 22.77
CA ALA A 197 4.20 23.57 22.20
C ALA A 197 4.63 24.14 20.83
N ASP A 198 5.93 24.16 20.52
CA ASP A 198 6.46 24.59 19.23
C ASP A 198 6.51 23.43 18.21
N ALA A 199 6.98 22.26 18.63
CA ALA A 199 7.26 21.14 17.72
C ALA A 199 6.02 20.31 17.37
N LEU A 200 5.14 20.03 18.34
CA LEU A 200 4.03 19.08 18.17
C LEU A 200 2.91 19.59 17.25
N PRO A 201 2.49 20.88 17.28
CA PRO A 201 1.40 21.35 16.44
C PRO A 201 1.63 21.11 14.95
N ALA A 202 2.87 21.22 14.48
CA ALA A 202 3.19 20.98 13.07
C ALA A 202 2.93 19.51 12.67
N ILE A 203 3.20 18.55 13.57
CA ILE A 203 2.93 17.13 13.36
C ILE A 203 1.42 16.86 13.46
N GLN A 204 0.78 17.38 14.51
CA GLN A 204 -0.64 17.20 14.76
C GLN A 204 -1.50 17.78 13.64
N ASN A 205 -1.12 18.93 13.07
CA ASN A 205 -1.81 19.54 11.95
C ASN A 205 -1.73 18.68 10.69
N LYS A 206 -0.56 18.10 10.40
CA LYS A 206 -0.33 17.22 9.25
C LYS A 206 -1.13 15.92 9.34
N ILE A 207 -1.06 15.23 10.47
CA ILE A 207 -1.93 14.06 10.74
C ILE A 207 -3.41 14.48 10.78
N GLY A 208 -3.67 15.68 11.31
CA GLY A 208 -4.99 16.34 11.35
C GLY A 208 -5.65 16.48 9.98
N GLN A 209 -4.88 16.77 8.93
CA GLN A 209 -5.40 16.90 7.56
C GLN A 209 -6.08 15.62 7.05
N PHE A 210 -5.56 14.45 7.43
CA PHE A 210 -6.14 13.17 7.05
C PHE A 210 -7.27 12.76 7.98
N THR A 211 -7.04 12.92 9.28
CA THR A 211 -7.98 12.48 10.33
C THR A 211 -9.21 13.39 10.44
N GLY A 212 -9.13 14.63 9.94
CA GLY A 212 -10.25 15.56 9.84
C GLY A 212 -11.20 15.24 8.69
N ASN A 213 -10.75 14.54 7.64
CA ASN A 213 -11.59 14.14 6.51
C ASN A 213 -12.37 12.86 6.87
N PRO A 214 -13.72 12.88 6.91
CA PRO A 214 -14.51 11.71 7.27
C PRO A 214 -14.26 10.49 6.38
N LEU A 215 -14.06 10.68 5.07
CA LEU A 215 -13.78 9.58 4.12
C LEU A 215 -12.54 8.80 4.56
N ILE A 216 -11.47 9.53 4.85
CA ILE A 216 -10.19 8.93 5.23
C ILE A 216 -10.25 8.40 6.66
N ARG A 217 -10.81 9.18 7.59
CA ARG A 217 -10.96 8.78 9.00
C ARG A 217 -11.73 7.46 9.14
N ASN A 218 -12.77 7.24 8.34
CA ASN A 218 -13.54 6.00 8.39
C ASN A 218 -12.74 4.78 7.91
N ILE A 219 -11.64 4.98 7.20
CA ILE A 219 -10.80 3.89 6.67
C ILE A 219 -9.62 3.64 7.60
N ILE A 220 -8.82 4.67 7.86
CA ILE A 220 -7.56 4.57 8.64
C ILE A 220 -7.79 4.63 10.15
N GLY A 221 -9.01 4.94 10.58
CA GLY A 221 -9.36 5.11 11.99
C GLY A 221 -9.88 3.83 12.65
N GLN A 222 -10.07 2.77 11.89
CA GLN A 222 -10.49 1.47 12.40
C GLN A 222 -9.25 0.67 12.83
N PRO A 223 -9.30 -0.08 13.96
CA PRO A 223 -8.15 -0.79 14.49
C PRO A 223 -7.72 -1.99 13.64
N HIS A 224 -8.64 -2.59 12.88
CA HIS A 224 -8.38 -3.77 12.05
C HIS A 224 -8.76 -3.52 10.60
N SER A 225 -7.93 -4.03 9.69
CA SER A 225 -8.23 -4.06 8.26
C SER A 225 -9.30 -5.11 7.98
N SER A 226 -10.16 -4.84 7.01
CA SER A 226 -11.27 -5.73 6.62
C SER A 226 -10.85 -6.83 5.64
N PHE A 227 -9.59 -6.77 5.19
CA PHE A 227 -8.98 -7.72 4.29
C PHE A 227 -7.51 -7.93 4.66
N ASP A 228 -7.01 -9.14 4.41
CA ASP A 228 -5.59 -9.48 4.56
C ASP A 228 -4.95 -9.63 3.17
N ILE A 229 -4.03 -8.73 2.83
CA ILE A 229 -3.35 -8.75 1.53
C ILE A 229 -2.56 -10.04 1.32
N ARG A 230 -1.96 -10.63 2.37
CA ARG A 230 -1.26 -11.91 2.24
C ARG A 230 -2.23 -13.02 1.86
N GLU A 231 -3.40 -13.06 2.48
CA GLU A 231 -4.46 -13.99 2.10
C GLU A 231 -4.91 -13.75 0.65
N LEU A 232 -5.09 -12.49 0.24
CA LEU A 232 -5.47 -12.15 -1.13
C LEU A 232 -4.43 -12.65 -2.14
N MET A 233 -3.14 -12.47 -1.82
CA MET A 233 -2.02 -12.89 -2.65
C MET A 233 -1.92 -14.42 -2.78
N ASP A 234 -2.03 -15.13 -1.66
CA ASP A 234 -1.83 -16.60 -1.61
C ASP A 234 -3.01 -17.35 -2.23
N ASN A 235 -4.22 -16.78 -2.15
CA ASN A 235 -5.44 -17.36 -2.71
C ASN A 235 -5.82 -16.80 -4.08
N GLN A 236 -4.90 -16.12 -4.77
CA GLN A 236 -5.11 -15.56 -6.12
C GLN A 236 -6.34 -14.64 -6.22
N LYS A 237 -6.67 -13.90 -5.16
CA LYS A 237 -7.79 -12.95 -5.12
C LYS A 237 -7.48 -11.65 -5.87
N ILE A 238 -8.51 -10.82 -6.04
CA ILE A 238 -8.45 -9.56 -6.79
C ILE A 238 -8.63 -8.39 -5.83
N ILE A 239 -7.76 -7.38 -5.91
CA ILE A 239 -7.97 -6.10 -5.22
C ILE A 239 -7.90 -4.95 -6.22
N ILE A 240 -8.99 -4.20 -6.35
CA ILE A 240 -9.08 -3.04 -7.22
C ILE A 240 -9.22 -1.82 -6.31
N MET A 241 -8.26 -0.90 -6.40
CA MET A 241 -8.17 0.29 -5.57
C MET A 241 -8.51 1.51 -6.41
N ASN A 242 -9.77 1.96 -6.30
CA ASN A 242 -10.23 3.19 -6.93
C ASN A 242 -9.88 4.39 -6.05
N LEU A 243 -8.76 5.03 -6.38
CA LEU A 243 -8.25 6.21 -5.68
C LEU A 243 -8.50 7.49 -6.48
N SER A 244 -9.66 7.59 -7.13
CA SER A 244 -10.04 8.73 -7.98
C SER A 244 -9.76 10.06 -7.29
N LYS A 245 -8.72 10.77 -7.74
CA LYS A 245 -8.30 12.06 -7.17
C LYS A 245 -9.42 13.10 -7.19
N GLY A 246 -10.33 13.00 -8.16
CA GLY A 246 -11.50 13.88 -8.27
C GLY A 246 -12.54 13.68 -7.16
N LEU A 247 -12.64 12.46 -6.61
CA LEU A 247 -13.59 12.13 -5.54
C LEU A 247 -12.97 12.27 -4.15
N ILE A 248 -11.72 11.87 -3.97
CA ILE A 248 -11.10 11.78 -2.63
C ILE A 248 -10.03 12.84 -2.38
N GLY A 249 -9.62 13.57 -3.42
CA GLY A 249 -8.55 14.57 -3.37
C GLY A 249 -7.16 13.95 -3.57
N GLU A 250 -6.26 14.71 -4.20
CA GLU A 250 -4.92 14.24 -4.56
C GLU A 250 -4.06 13.80 -3.36
N THR A 251 -4.01 14.62 -2.30
CA THR A 251 -3.21 14.31 -1.11
C THR A 251 -3.65 12.99 -0.46
N ASN A 252 -4.95 12.73 -0.42
CA ASN A 252 -5.52 11.51 0.16
C ASN A 252 -5.31 10.29 -0.72
N ALA A 253 -5.48 10.44 -2.05
CA ALA A 253 -5.18 9.38 -3.00
C ALA A 253 -3.70 8.96 -2.91
N ASN A 254 -2.79 9.94 -2.89
CA ASN A 254 -1.36 9.67 -2.77
C ASN A 254 -1.03 8.96 -1.44
N LEU A 255 -1.64 9.39 -0.32
CA LEU A 255 -1.47 8.74 0.98
C LEU A 255 -1.89 7.27 0.93
N LEU A 256 -3.14 7.01 0.54
CA LEU A 256 -3.70 5.66 0.54
C LEU A 256 -2.96 4.76 -0.45
N GLY A 257 -2.66 5.24 -1.65
CA GLY A 257 -1.93 4.47 -2.66
C GLY A 257 -0.53 4.09 -2.20
N SER A 258 0.20 4.99 -1.55
CA SER A 258 1.53 4.67 -0.98
C SER A 258 1.45 3.73 0.22
N MET A 259 0.43 3.83 1.08
CA MET A 259 0.23 2.90 2.20
C MET A 259 -0.15 1.49 1.72
N LEU A 260 -1.09 1.39 0.78
CA LEU A 260 -1.50 0.12 0.16
C LEU A 260 -0.32 -0.54 -0.56
N THR A 261 0.46 0.22 -1.32
CA THR A 261 1.72 -0.25 -1.92
C THR A 261 2.66 -0.83 -0.87
N THR A 262 2.84 -0.14 0.26
CA THR A 262 3.69 -0.61 1.36
C THR A 262 3.17 -1.91 1.96
N ARG A 263 1.85 -2.03 2.14
CA ARG A 263 1.25 -3.26 2.67
C ARG A 263 1.30 -4.41 1.67
N ILE A 264 1.16 -4.17 0.37
CA ILE A 264 1.38 -5.17 -0.69
C ILE A 264 2.83 -5.66 -0.67
N TYR A 265 3.80 -4.76 -0.57
CA TYR A 265 5.20 -5.13 -0.45
C TYR A 265 5.46 -6.00 0.79
N LEU A 266 4.94 -5.59 1.96
CA LEU A 266 5.13 -6.35 3.21
C LEU A 266 4.42 -7.70 3.21
N ALA A 267 3.26 -7.80 2.57
CA ALA A 267 2.56 -9.07 2.35
C ALA A 267 3.37 -10.00 1.42
N ALA A 268 4.04 -9.46 0.41
CA ALA A 268 4.97 -10.25 -0.40
C ALA A 268 6.17 -10.71 0.44
N MET A 269 6.84 -9.79 1.14
CA MET A 269 7.99 -10.11 1.99
C MET A 269 7.66 -11.10 3.10
N SER A 270 6.42 -11.11 3.59
CA SER A 270 6.02 -12.05 4.60
C SER A 270 6.11 -13.50 4.11
N ARG A 271 6.16 -13.78 2.80
CA ARG A 271 6.33 -15.13 2.24
C ARG A 271 7.71 -15.72 2.50
N ALA A 272 8.63 -14.95 3.08
CA ALA A 272 9.94 -15.44 3.52
C ALA A 272 9.88 -16.57 4.57
N ASP A 273 8.74 -16.73 5.25
CA ASP A 273 8.48 -17.83 6.17
C ASP A 273 8.12 -19.16 5.47
N ILE A 274 7.80 -19.12 4.18
CA ILE A 274 7.41 -20.30 3.41
C ILE A 274 8.66 -21.15 3.07
N PRO A 275 8.64 -22.47 3.31
CA PRO A 275 9.69 -23.38 2.86
C PRO A 275 9.94 -23.31 1.36
N VAL A 276 11.20 -23.38 0.92
CA VAL A 276 11.60 -23.23 -0.49
C VAL A 276 10.78 -24.09 -1.47
N GLU A 277 10.48 -25.34 -1.12
CA GLU A 277 9.70 -26.24 -1.97
C GLU A 277 8.22 -25.84 -2.12
N GLN A 278 7.66 -25.17 -1.11
CA GLN A 278 6.32 -24.60 -1.17
C GLN A 278 6.34 -23.25 -1.90
N MET A 279 7.40 -22.45 -1.71
CA MET A 279 7.57 -21.15 -2.36
C MET A 279 7.55 -21.27 -3.90
N LYS A 280 8.19 -22.31 -4.45
CA LYS A 280 8.14 -22.61 -5.90
C LYS A 280 6.73 -22.82 -6.46
N LYS A 281 5.78 -23.21 -5.60
CA LYS A 281 4.37 -23.47 -5.94
C LYS A 281 3.45 -22.29 -5.63
N MET A 282 3.97 -21.25 -4.98
CA MET A 282 3.17 -20.07 -4.66
C MET A 282 2.76 -19.36 -5.95
N PRO A 283 1.51 -18.87 -6.01
CA PRO A 283 1.03 -18.16 -7.18
C PRO A 283 1.74 -16.82 -7.34
N ASN A 284 1.84 -16.40 -8.59
CA ASN A 284 2.17 -15.01 -8.90
C ASN A 284 1.03 -14.10 -8.43
N PHE A 285 1.41 -12.91 -8.00
CA PHE A 285 0.51 -11.81 -7.75
C PHE A 285 0.95 -10.62 -8.58
N TYR A 286 0.06 -10.14 -9.46
CA TYR A 286 0.37 -9.07 -10.40
C TYR A 286 -0.15 -7.74 -9.87
N PHE A 287 0.75 -6.79 -9.66
CA PHE A 287 0.43 -5.49 -9.09
C PHE A 287 0.55 -4.41 -10.15
N TYR A 288 -0.58 -3.95 -10.65
CA TYR A 288 -0.69 -2.90 -11.64
C TYR A 288 -0.86 -1.54 -10.96
N VAL A 289 -0.11 -0.55 -11.43
CA VAL A 289 -0.20 0.82 -10.93
C VAL A 289 -0.28 1.78 -12.11
N ASP A 290 -1.45 2.34 -12.35
CA ASP A 290 -1.58 3.43 -13.31
C ASP A 290 -1.02 4.74 -12.71
N GLU A 291 -0.44 5.58 -13.57
CA GLU A 291 0.21 6.84 -13.20
C GLU A 291 1.13 6.70 -11.96
N PHE A 292 1.97 5.65 -11.97
CA PHE A 292 2.92 5.24 -10.92
C PHE A 292 3.63 6.40 -10.21
N GLN A 293 4.01 7.45 -10.94
CA GLN A 293 4.71 8.62 -10.38
C GLN A 293 3.92 9.31 -9.25
N SER A 294 2.58 9.24 -9.26
CA SER A 294 1.73 9.77 -8.20
C SER A 294 2.01 9.08 -6.86
N PHE A 295 2.29 7.78 -6.88
CA PHE A 295 2.45 6.95 -5.68
C PHE A 295 3.90 6.58 -5.37
N ALA A 296 4.80 6.73 -6.36
CA ALA A 296 6.21 6.35 -6.29
C ALA A 296 6.92 6.87 -5.03
N ASN A 297 7.54 5.96 -4.27
CA ASN A 297 8.28 6.22 -3.03
C ASN A 297 9.36 5.12 -2.87
N ALA A 298 10.10 5.12 -1.75
CA ALA A 298 11.16 4.14 -1.52
C ALA A 298 10.67 2.67 -1.58
N THR A 299 9.42 2.40 -1.20
CA THR A 299 8.84 1.06 -1.25
C THR A 299 8.82 0.50 -2.68
N PHE A 300 8.59 1.32 -3.70
CA PHE A 300 8.61 0.85 -5.09
C PHE A 300 9.99 0.40 -5.54
N ALA A 301 11.05 1.09 -5.10
CA ALA A 301 12.42 0.64 -5.37
C ALA A 301 12.66 -0.75 -4.75
N ASN A 302 12.20 -0.96 -3.51
CA ASN A 302 12.30 -2.25 -2.84
C ASN A 302 11.48 -3.35 -3.55
N ILE A 303 10.29 -3.02 -4.06
CA ILE A 303 9.49 -3.97 -4.86
C ILE A 303 10.31 -4.44 -6.08
N LEU A 304 10.89 -3.50 -6.82
CA LEU A 304 11.66 -3.79 -8.03
C LEU A 304 12.94 -4.60 -7.76
N SER A 305 13.54 -4.48 -6.59
CA SER A 305 14.78 -5.19 -6.23
C SER A 305 14.55 -6.53 -5.53
N GLU A 306 13.51 -6.66 -4.70
CA GLU A 306 13.39 -7.75 -3.73
C GLU A 306 12.14 -8.62 -3.92
N ALA A 307 11.02 -8.07 -4.39
CA ALA A 307 9.72 -8.76 -4.37
C ALA A 307 9.59 -9.92 -5.34
N ARG A 308 10.42 -9.96 -6.39
CA ARG A 308 10.44 -11.06 -7.37
C ARG A 308 10.58 -12.44 -6.72
N LYS A 309 11.43 -12.58 -5.70
CA LYS A 309 11.64 -13.86 -5.00
C LYS A 309 10.39 -14.34 -4.27
N TYR A 310 9.44 -13.44 -4.03
CA TYR A 310 8.19 -13.67 -3.33
C TYR A 310 6.98 -13.65 -4.26
N HIS A 311 7.22 -13.72 -5.58
CA HIS A 311 6.21 -13.82 -6.64
C HIS A 311 5.27 -12.60 -6.71
N LEU A 312 5.73 -11.42 -6.27
CA LEU A 312 5.08 -10.13 -6.53
C LEU A 312 5.69 -9.50 -7.78
N ASN A 313 4.86 -9.27 -8.79
CA ASN A 313 5.26 -8.79 -10.11
C ASN A 313 4.59 -7.42 -10.33
N LEU A 314 5.39 -6.39 -10.66
CA LEU A 314 4.94 -4.99 -10.80
C LEU A 314 4.87 -4.63 -12.29
#